data_AF-A0A960LBG3-F1
#
_entry.id   AF-A0A960LBG3-F1
#
_cell.length_a   1.000
_cell.length_b   1.000
_cell.length_c   1.000
_cell.angle_alpha   90.00
_cell.angle_beta   90.00
_cell.angle_gamma   90.00
#
_symmetry.space_group_name_H-M   'P 1'
#
loop_
_entity.id
_entity.type
_entity.pdbx_description
1 polymer ?
#
loop_
_entity_poly.entity_id
_entity_poly.type
_entity_poly.pdbx_seq_one_letter_code
_entity_poly.pdbx_strand_id
1 'polypeptide(L)'
;GAAPLIFRDNISVPTMAALARARAHLDRRGRRDVTLIITGGLRTPADFAKALALGADGVAVANSALQAIGCLGMRACHTNNCPVGIATQKANLRARLEIGIAAKRLERFFRASVELMS
;
A
#
# COMPACT_ATOMS: atom_id res chain seq x y z
N GLY A 1 -1.53 7.72 -8.80
CA GLY A 1 -2.78 8.34 -9.30
C GLY A 1 -2.68 8.65 -10.77
N ALA A 2 -1.62 9.35 -11.17
CA ALA A 2 -1.19 9.56 -12.54
C ALA A 2 0.33 9.38 -12.58
N ALA A 3 0.87 8.72 -13.61
CA ALA A 3 2.29 8.60 -13.86
C ALA A 3 2.48 8.23 -15.34
N PRO A 4 3.54 8.73 -16.02
CA PRO A 4 3.89 8.27 -17.35
C PRO A 4 4.09 6.75 -17.38
N LEU A 5 3.54 6.07 -18.39
CA LEU A 5 3.61 4.61 -18.52
C LEU A 5 5.05 4.11 -18.54
N ILE A 6 5.93 4.81 -19.27
CA ILE A 6 7.35 4.46 -19.36
C ILE A 6 8.02 4.38 -17.99
N PHE A 7 7.72 5.32 -17.09
CA PHE A 7 8.26 5.29 -15.74
C PHE A 7 7.64 4.20 -14.90
N ARG A 8 6.31 4.05 -14.93
CA ARG A 8 5.62 3.04 -14.13
C ARG A 8 6.10 1.62 -14.44
N ASP A 9 6.38 1.34 -15.72
CA ASP A 9 6.61 -0.02 -16.18
C ASP A 9 8.10 -0.38 -16.33
N ASN A 10 9.02 0.62 -16.38
CA ASN A 10 10.43 0.37 -16.73
C ASN A 10 11.47 0.91 -15.75
N ILE A 11 11.07 1.39 -14.56
CA ILE A 11 12.03 1.85 -13.54
C ILE A 11 11.84 1.08 -12.22
N SER A 12 12.87 1.11 -11.38
CA SER A 12 12.93 0.55 -10.01
C SER A 12 13.40 -0.91 -9.90
N VAL A 13 13.60 -1.32 -8.66
CA VAL A 13 13.98 -2.68 -8.24
C VAL A 13 12.76 -3.32 -7.55
N PRO A 14 12.54 -4.64 -7.67
CA PRO A 14 11.49 -5.32 -6.93
C PRO A 14 11.55 -5.06 -5.42
N THR A 15 10.40 -4.69 -4.82
CA THR A 15 10.26 -4.22 -3.43
C THR A 15 10.98 -5.12 -2.41
N MET A 16 10.77 -6.43 -2.46
CA MET A 16 11.37 -7.37 -1.50
C MET A 16 12.90 -7.45 -1.62
N ALA A 17 13.43 -7.40 -2.84
CA ALA A 17 14.88 -7.40 -3.06
C ALA A 17 15.51 -6.08 -2.61
N ALA A 18 14.82 -4.96 -2.80
CA ALA A 18 15.25 -3.66 -2.31
C ALA A 18 15.29 -3.61 -0.77
N LEU A 19 14.28 -4.17 -0.10
CA LEU A 19 14.25 -4.25 1.37
C LEU A 19 15.47 -4.99 1.93
N ALA A 20 15.71 -6.21 1.45
CA ALA A 20 16.82 -7.03 1.96
C ALA A 20 18.16 -6.32 1.81
N ARG A 21 18.38 -5.65 0.67
CA ARG A 21 19.58 -4.84 0.42
C ARG A 21 19.69 -3.63 1.35
N ALA A 22 18.58 -2.96 1.63
CA ALA A 22 18.53 -1.81 2.52
C ALA A 22 18.85 -2.22 3.97
N ARG A 23 18.21 -3.28 4.48
CA ARG A 23 18.47 -3.82 5.83
C ARG A 23 19.94 -4.22 6.00
N ALA A 24 20.47 -5.02 5.07
CA ALA A 24 21.87 -5.44 5.09
C ALA A 24 22.85 -4.25 5.01
N HIS A 25 22.47 -3.15 4.35
CA HIS A 25 23.28 -1.93 4.37
C HIS A 25 23.26 -1.26 5.75
N LEU A 26 22.08 -1.05 6.34
CA LEU A 26 21.95 -0.42 7.66
C LEU A 26 22.69 -1.20 8.75
N ASP A 27 22.60 -2.54 8.71
CA ASP A 27 23.27 -3.41 9.69
C ASP A 27 24.79 -3.30 9.61
N ARG A 28 25.36 -3.29 8.39
CA ARG A 28 26.81 -3.07 8.18
C ARG A 28 27.28 -1.70 8.65
N ARG A 29 26.39 -0.70 8.69
CA ARG A 29 26.70 0.64 9.18
C ARG A 29 26.40 0.81 10.67
N GLY A 30 25.94 -0.25 11.35
CA GLY A 30 25.56 -0.19 12.76
C GLY A 30 24.35 0.72 13.04
N ARG A 31 23.54 1.03 12.03
CA ARG A 31 22.41 1.97 12.13
C ARG A 31 21.12 1.25 12.51
N ARG A 32 21.03 0.86 13.79
CA ARG A 32 19.80 0.31 14.40
C ARG A 32 18.81 1.40 14.85
N ASP A 33 19.25 2.64 14.84
CA ASP A 33 18.46 3.83 15.17
C ASP A 33 17.52 4.27 14.02
N VAL A 34 17.69 3.70 12.83
CA VAL A 34 16.87 4.02 11.66
C VAL A 34 15.70 3.04 11.54
N THR A 35 14.48 3.54 11.57
CA THR A 35 13.27 2.78 11.27
C THR A 35 13.10 2.59 9.76
N LEU A 36 13.15 1.36 9.30
CA LEU A 36 13.00 0.97 7.90
C LEU A 36 11.57 0.57 7.58
N ILE A 37 10.81 1.48 6.98
CA ILE A 37 9.43 1.23 6.54
C ILE A 37 9.41 0.78 5.07
N ILE A 38 8.73 -0.33 4.80
CA ILE A 38 8.54 -0.84 3.44
C ILE A 38 7.16 -0.50 2.87
N THR A 39 7.12 -0.20 1.57
CA THR A 39 5.89 -0.02 0.81
C THR A 39 6.04 -0.55 -0.61
N GLY A 40 4.94 -0.66 -1.34
CA GLY A 40 4.93 -1.02 -2.77
C GLY A 40 4.60 -2.48 -3.02
N GLY A 41 3.36 -2.75 -3.44
CA GLY A 41 2.93 -4.07 -3.94
C GLY A 41 2.51 -5.08 -2.88
N LEU A 42 2.57 -4.75 -1.60
CA LEU A 42 2.18 -5.60 -0.47
C LEU A 42 0.65 -5.63 -0.31
N ARG A 43 0.03 -6.81 -0.37
CA ARG A 43 -1.43 -6.95 -0.45
C ARG A 43 -2.03 -7.89 0.59
N THR A 44 -1.29 -8.93 0.93
CA THR A 44 -1.77 -10.02 1.78
C THR A 44 -1.02 -10.07 3.10
N PRO A 45 -1.57 -10.72 4.15
CA PRO A 45 -0.87 -10.92 5.41
C PRO A 45 0.48 -11.63 5.23
N ALA A 46 0.56 -12.60 4.30
CA ALA A 46 1.80 -13.29 3.97
C ALA A 46 2.87 -12.34 3.39
N ASP A 47 2.48 -11.38 2.55
CA ASP A 47 3.41 -10.34 2.05
C ASP A 47 3.94 -9.49 3.20
N PHE A 48 3.07 -9.12 4.14
CA PHE A 48 3.43 -8.29 5.29
C PHE A 48 4.38 -9.04 6.24
N ALA A 49 4.04 -10.27 6.62
CA ALA A 49 4.88 -11.12 7.47
C ALA A 49 6.26 -11.35 6.84
N LYS A 50 6.30 -11.65 5.53
CA LYS A 50 7.56 -11.80 4.80
C LYS A 50 8.39 -10.52 4.80
N ALA A 51 7.77 -9.35 4.64
CA ALA A 51 8.47 -8.09 4.63
C ALA A 51 9.06 -7.75 6.02
N LEU A 52 8.29 -8.00 7.10
CA LEU A 52 8.79 -7.86 8.47
C LEU A 52 9.96 -8.82 8.74
N ALA A 53 9.84 -10.09 8.33
CA ALA A 53 10.90 -11.10 8.47
C ALA A 53 12.18 -10.74 7.70
N LEU A 54 12.05 -10.03 6.57
CA LEU A 54 13.19 -9.52 5.79
C LEU A 54 13.83 -8.25 6.39
N GLY A 55 13.34 -7.79 7.54
CA GLY A 55 13.93 -6.71 8.33
C GLY A 55 13.31 -5.33 8.11
N ALA A 56 12.07 -5.26 7.61
CA ALA A 56 11.29 -4.04 7.74
C ALA A 56 10.83 -3.86 9.19
N ASP A 57 10.90 -2.63 9.70
CA ASP A 57 10.38 -2.25 11.02
C ASP A 57 8.88 -1.92 10.97
N GLY A 58 8.34 -1.71 9.77
CA GLY A 58 6.92 -1.48 9.57
C GLY A 58 6.51 -1.54 8.10
N VAL A 59 5.22 -1.78 7.87
CA VAL A 59 4.64 -1.94 6.53
C VAL A 59 3.65 -0.80 6.25
N ALA A 60 3.91 -0.03 5.21
CA ALA A 60 3.00 1.00 4.70
C ALA A 60 2.20 0.47 3.49
N VAL A 61 0.89 0.40 3.64
CA VAL A 61 -0.04 -0.08 2.60
C VAL A 61 -0.70 1.08 1.84
N ALA A 62 -0.98 0.85 0.56
CA ALA A 62 -1.68 1.81 -0.30
C ALA A 62 -2.81 1.13 -1.08
N ASN A 63 -2.50 0.44 -2.17
CA ASN A 63 -3.52 -0.15 -3.05
C ASN A 63 -4.46 -1.15 -2.34
N SER A 64 -3.94 -1.98 -1.44
CA SER A 64 -4.74 -2.92 -0.65
C SER A 64 -5.70 -2.20 0.30
N ALA A 65 -5.25 -1.13 0.97
CA ALA A 65 -6.12 -0.27 1.78
C ALA A 65 -7.17 0.46 0.92
N LEU A 66 -6.80 0.95 -0.27
CA LEU A 66 -7.75 1.55 -1.22
C LEU A 66 -8.81 0.53 -1.67
N GLN A 67 -8.43 -0.73 -1.89
CA GLN A 67 -9.36 -1.80 -2.21
C GLN A 67 -10.29 -2.13 -1.03
N ALA A 68 -9.77 -2.13 0.20
CA ALA A 68 -10.59 -2.33 1.40
C ALA A 68 -11.68 -1.26 1.55
N ILE A 69 -11.40 -0.01 1.19
CA ILE A 69 -12.41 1.07 1.19
C ILE A 69 -13.31 1.10 -0.07
N GLY A 70 -13.12 0.18 -1.02
CA GLY A 70 -14.02 0.01 -2.19
C GLY A 70 -13.43 0.31 -3.57
N CYS A 71 -12.10 0.48 -3.69
CA CYS A 71 -11.47 0.65 -5.01
C CYS A 71 -11.66 -0.58 -5.90
N LEU A 72 -12.19 -0.35 -7.11
CA LEU A 72 -12.45 -1.41 -8.10
C LEU A 72 -11.23 -1.76 -8.97
N GLY A 73 -10.10 -1.05 -8.83
CA GLY A 73 -8.95 -1.26 -9.69
C GLY A 73 -9.15 -0.81 -11.15
N MET A 74 -10.03 0.15 -11.40
CA MET A 74 -10.35 0.68 -12.75
C MET A 74 -9.14 1.28 -13.49
N ARG A 75 -8.11 1.75 -12.77
CA ARG A 75 -6.89 2.39 -13.31
C ARG A 75 -7.11 3.70 -14.09
N ALA A 76 -8.30 4.31 -13.99
CA ALA A 76 -8.62 5.62 -14.57
C ALA A 76 -8.49 6.79 -13.57
N CYS A 77 -7.70 6.64 -12.50
CA CYS A 77 -7.66 7.61 -11.39
C CYS A 77 -7.28 9.04 -11.83
N HIS A 78 -6.45 9.17 -12.88
CA HIS A 78 -6.02 10.45 -13.44
C HIS A 78 -7.13 11.22 -14.18
N THR A 79 -8.24 10.55 -14.53
CA THR A 79 -9.33 11.14 -15.32
C THR A 79 -10.33 11.95 -14.48
N ASN A 80 -10.18 11.96 -13.16
CA ASN A 80 -11.14 12.54 -12.22
C ASN A 80 -12.55 11.88 -12.25
N ASN A 81 -12.69 10.69 -12.86
CA ASN A 81 -13.96 9.96 -13.03
C ASN A 81 -14.04 8.66 -12.20
N CYS A 82 -13.47 8.62 -11.00
CA CYS A 82 -13.56 7.44 -10.14
C CYS A 82 -15.04 7.12 -9.82
N PRO A 83 -15.55 5.92 -10.20
CA PRO A 83 -16.99 5.62 -10.09
C PRO A 83 -17.45 5.41 -8.66
N VAL A 84 -16.51 5.15 -7.73
CA VAL A 84 -16.73 4.87 -6.31
C VAL A 84 -16.27 6.02 -5.40
N GLY A 85 -15.97 7.20 -5.96
CA GLY A 85 -15.72 8.40 -5.16
C GLY A 85 -14.35 8.52 -4.49
N ILE A 86 -13.43 7.56 -4.68
CA ILE A 86 -12.11 7.55 -4.03
C ILE A 86 -11.14 8.55 -4.68
N ALA A 87 -10.96 8.47 -6.01
CA ALA A 87 -9.98 9.27 -6.75
C ALA A 87 -10.67 10.28 -7.67
N THR A 88 -11.44 11.20 -7.08
CA THR A 88 -12.18 12.25 -7.80
C THR A 88 -12.40 13.46 -6.91
N GLN A 89 -12.46 14.65 -7.51
CA GLN A 89 -12.83 15.91 -6.87
C GLN A 89 -14.28 16.32 -7.20
N LYS A 90 -14.94 15.65 -8.16
CA LYS A 90 -16.31 15.96 -8.58
C LYS A 90 -17.28 15.64 -7.45
N ALA A 91 -18.07 16.63 -7.01
CA ALA A 91 -18.94 16.50 -5.84
C ALA A 91 -19.91 15.32 -5.93
N ASN A 92 -20.56 15.13 -7.08
CA ASN A 92 -21.49 14.04 -7.34
C ASN A 92 -20.83 12.64 -7.34
N LEU A 93 -19.53 12.54 -7.62
CA LEU A 93 -18.79 11.28 -7.55
C LEU A 93 -18.23 11.05 -6.15
N ARG A 94 -17.70 12.08 -5.48
CA ARG A 94 -17.21 12.00 -4.09
C ARG A 94 -18.31 11.53 -3.14
N ALA A 95 -19.55 12.00 -3.36
CA ALA A 95 -20.72 11.58 -2.59
C ALA A 95 -21.02 10.06 -2.65
N ARG A 96 -20.41 9.31 -3.58
CA ARG A 96 -20.57 7.85 -3.70
C ARG A 96 -19.73 7.05 -2.70
N LEU A 97 -18.77 7.69 -2.03
CA LEU A 97 -17.95 7.03 -1.01
C LEU A 97 -18.66 7.09 0.35
N GLU A 98 -19.24 5.97 0.75
CA GLU A 98 -19.85 5.79 2.07
C GLU A 98 -18.79 5.69 3.18
N ILE A 99 -18.42 6.84 3.78
CA ILE A 99 -17.30 6.96 4.72
C ILE A 99 -17.41 5.97 5.90
N GLY A 100 -18.58 5.86 6.51
CA GLY A 100 -18.79 4.98 7.67
C GLY A 100 -18.59 3.49 7.33
N ILE A 101 -19.02 3.06 6.15
CA ILE A 101 -18.82 1.70 5.67
C ILE A 101 -17.35 1.48 5.29
N ALA A 102 -16.75 2.43 4.58
CA ALA A 102 -15.34 2.39 4.18
C ALA A 102 -14.40 2.26 5.39
N ALA A 103 -14.62 3.06 6.44
CA ALA A 103 -13.84 3.00 7.67
C ALA A 103 -13.95 1.63 8.36
N LYS A 104 -15.17 1.08 8.49
CA LYS A 104 -15.38 -0.27 9.06
C LYS A 104 -14.70 -1.37 8.25
N ARG A 105 -14.71 -1.26 6.91
CA ARG A 105 -14.02 -2.24 6.05
C ARG A 105 -12.50 -2.14 6.20
N LEU A 106 -11.97 -0.93 6.27
CA LEU A 106 -10.54 -0.69 6.46
C LEU A 106 -10.05 -1.21 7.82
N GLU A 107 -10.82 -0.96 8.89
CA GLU A 107 -10.55 -1.49 10.23
C GLU A 107 -10.52 -3.02 10.21
N ARG A 108 -11.53 -3.68 9.63
CA ARG A 108 -11.56 -5.14 9.49
C ARG A 108 -10.37 -5.67 8.70
N PHE A 109 -9.99 -5.00 7.60
CA PHE A 109 -8.83 -5.37 6.80
C PHE A 109 -7.55 -5.34 7.64
N PHE A 110 -7.32 -4.28 8.41
CA PHE A 110 -6.15 -4.18 9.28
C PHE A 110 -6.17 -5.21 10.41
N ARG A 111 -7.30 -5.35 11.11
CA ARG A 111 -7.43 -6.31 12.22
C ARG A 111 -7.19 -7.74 11.74
N ALA A 112 -7.88 -8.16 10.68
CA ALA A 112 -7.71 -9.50 10.12
C ALA A 112 -6.29 -9.72 9.59
N SER A 113 -5.66 -8.69 9.02
CA SER A 113 -4.27 -8.80 8.57
C SER A 113 -3.32 -9.05 9.72
N VAL A 114 -3.49 -8.39 10.86
CA VAL A 114 -2.67 -8.62 12.06
C VAL A 114 -2.92 -10.00 12.66
N GLU A 115 -4.19 -10.39 12.80
CA GLU A 115 -4.59 -11.70 13.33
C GLU A 115 -4.03 -12.88 12.50
N LEU A 116 -3.95 -12.72 11.18
CA LEU A 116 -3.43 -13.77 10.29
C LEU A 116 -1.90 -13.82 10.22
N MET A 117 -1.18 -12.87 10.84
CA MET A 117 0.29 -12.87 10.89
C MET A 117 0.85 -13.45 12.19
N SER A 118 0.03 -13.58 13.22
CA SER A 118 0.37 -14.24 14.49
C SER A 118 0.21 -15.76 14.42
#